data_AF-A0A8H4Y7X4-F1
#
_entry.id   AF-A0A8H4Y7X4-F1
#
_cell.length_a   1.000
_cell.length_b   1.000
_cell.length_c   1.000
_cell.angle_alpha   90.00
_cell.angle_beta   90.00
_cell.angle_gamma   90.00
#
_symmetry.space_group_name_H-M   'P 1'
#
loop_
_entity.id
_entity.type
_entity.pdbx_description
1 polymer ?
#
loop_
_entity_poly.entity_id
_entity_poly.type
_entity_poly.pdbx_seq_one_letter_code
_entity_poly.pdbx_strand_id
1 'polypeptide(L)'
;MVMTMAAPALTTDSTPCCPSCGYALPLDHSQVQLLEAQARIQDLENQVRMLNEKAAAAVDRWADYEDELTSLRAQLPSSPVHKQLPATPTNPRMSFLQSGTSRLSSFLSPRKPHELPNIDTGHARPPNQRSISSQSHRPPQPPPSPSAEDLLEALNREQNLRKEAEGKVAATSQEIEELSAALFEQANEMVAEERRARAKLEQRVDELEQRDMEKRRRLDKLEGAMTRIERVRLLLVEAEEDVESSKKTVKEIEELERQQEEEEQKEKDKLRRVEHDQRDSVYSVYEHEQVGKRYTNRSDHEAQGR
;
A
#
# COMPACT_ATOMS: atom_id res chain seq x y z
N MET A 1 41.10 3.44 -28.88
CA MET A 1 41.37 2.22 -29.66
C MET A 1 40.11 1.38 -29.62
N VAL A 2 39.45 1.26 -30.77
CA VAL A 2 38.21 0.47 -30.94
C VAL A 2 38.66 -0.96 -31.27
N MET A 3 38.27 -1.93 -30.46
CA MET A 3 38.48 -3.35 -30.78
C MET A 3 37.15 -3.97 -31.23
N THR A 4 37.07 -4.18 -32.53
CA THR A 4 36.07 -4.99 -33.24
C THR A 4 36.37 -6.46 -32.95
N MET A 5 35.42 -7.19 -32.37
CA MET A 5 35.50 -8.66 -32.24
C MET A 5 34.76 -9.30 -33.43
N ALA A 6 35.48 -10.16 -34.15
CA ALA A 6 35.00 -10.90 -35.31
C ALA A 6 34.05 -12.04 -34.89
N ALA A 7 32.99 -12.23 -35.68
CA ALA A 7 32.07 -13.35 -35.55
C ALA A 7 32.71 -14.68 -35.97
N PRO A 8 32.46 -15.80 -35.28
CA PRO A 8 32.87 -17.11 -35.75
C PRO A 8 31.85 -17.68 -36.75
N ALA A 9 32.38 -18.27 -37.83
CA ALA A 9 31.61 -18.97 -38.84
C ALA A 9 31.00 -20.27 -38.28
N LEU A 10 29.74 -20.51 -38.68
CA LEU A 10 28.98 -21.72 -38.40
C LEU A 10 29.59 -22.91 -39.17
N THR A 11 29.95 -23.98 -38.47
CA THR A 11 30.25 -25.29 -39.06
C THR A 11 29.41 -26.37 -38.41
N THR A 12 28.60 -27.00 -39.26
CA THR A 12 28.21 -28.42 -39.29
C THR A 12 27.38 -29.01 -38.14
N ASP A 13 26.19 -29.45 -38.52
CA ASP A 13 25.32 -30.47 -37.91
C ASP A 13 26.03 -31.49 -37.02
N SER A 14 25.64 -31.52 -35.75
CA SER A 14 25.71 -32.73 -34.93
C SER A 14 24.59 -32.69 -33.90
N THR A 15 23.40 -33.14 -34.29
CA THR A 15 22.29 -33.42 -33.37
C THR A 15 22.70 -34.59 -32.46
N PRO A 16 22.77 -34.44 -31.13
CA PRO A 16 23.20 -35.50 -30.22
C PRO A 16 22.05 -36.51 -30.03
N CYS A 17 22.08 -37.62 -30.78
CA CYS A 17 21.09 -38.70 -30.66
C CYS A 17 21.62 -39.85 -29.79
N CYS A 18 20.77 -40.40 -28.90
CA CYS A 18 21.10 -41.58 -28.08
C CYS A 18 21.31 -42.83 -28.97
N PRO A 19 22.45 -43.54 -28.89
CA PRO A 19 22.74 -44.69 -29.76
C PRO A 19 21.91 -45.95 -29.46
N SER A 20 20.99 -45.91 -28.47
CA SER A 20 20.10 -47.04 -28.14
C SER A 20 18.61 -46.78 -28.40
N CYS A 21 18.20 -45.55 -28.74
CA CYS A 21 16.78 -45.20 -28.83
C CYS A 21 16.38 -44.27 -29.98
N GLY A 22 17.32 -43.64 -30.70
CA GLY A 22 17.02 -42.86 -31.92
C GLY A 22 16.15 -41.62 -31.74
N TYR A 23 15.71 -41.30 -30.51
CA TYR A 23 14.97 -40.09 -30.20
C TYR A 23 15.95 -38.92 -30.00
N ALA A 24 15.77 -37.86 -30.77
CA ALA A 24 16.36 -36.55 -30.48
C ALA A 24 15.69 -36.02 -29.20
N LEU A 25 16.42 -36.05 -28.08
CA LEU A 25 15.94 -35.41 -26.86
C LEU A 25 15.80 -33.90 -27.13
N PRO A 26 14.71 -33.23 -26.71
CA PRO A 26 14.59 -31.78 -26.76
C PRO A 26 15.56 -31.14 -25.77
N LEU A 27 16.86 -31.21 -26.09
CA LEU A 27 17.96 -30.72 -25.28
C LEU A 27 17.95 -29.18 -25.21
N ASP A 28 17.36 -28.54 -26.21
CA ASP A 28 17.31 -27.07 -26.30
C ASP A 28 16.43 -26.46 -25.21
N HIS A 29 15.30 -27.08 -24.83
CA HIS A 29 14.40 -26.50 -23.84
C HIS A 29 14.95 -26.60 -22.41
N SER A 30 15.56 -27.74 -22.05
CA SER A 30 16.18 -27.92 -20.73
C SER A 30 17.45 -27.08 -20.57
N GLN A 31 18.22 -26.91 -21.64
CA GLN A 31 19.43 -26.07 -21.64
C GLN A 31 19.08 -24.58 -21.53
N VAL A 32 18.02 -24.12 -22.21
CA VAL A 32 17.50 -22.75 -22.05
C VAL A 32 16.99 -22.51 -20.63
N GLN A 33 16.23 -23.44 -20.04
CA GLN A 33 15.78 -23.33 -18.65
C GLN A 33 16.93 -23.32 -17.65
N LEU A 34 18.00 -24.09 -17.90
CA LEU A 34 19.19 -24.08 -17.04
C LEU A 34 19.90 -22.72 -17.08
N LEU A 35 20.03 -22.12 -18.28
CA LEU A 35 20.64 -20.80 -18.44
C LEU A 35 19.79 -19.70 -17.79
N GLU A 36 18.46 -19.77 -17.93
CA GLU A 36 17.54 -18.85 -17.25
C GLU A 36 17.61 -19.00 -15.72
N ALA A 37 17.64 -20.24 -15.22
CA ALA A 37 17.82 -20.52 -13.81
C ALA A 37 19.16 -20.00 -13.28
N GLN A 38 20.25 -20.16 -14.04
CA GLN A 38 21.57 -19.62 -13.69
C GLN A 38 21.58 -18.09 -13.64
N ALA A 39 20.98 -17.40 -14.61
CA ALA A 39 20.84 -15.95 -14.61
C ALA A 39 20.04 -15.47 -13.39
N ARG A 40 18.94 -16.15 -13.08
CA ARG A 40 18.11 -15.83 -11.91
C ARG A 40 18.84 -16.07 -10.58
N ILE A 41 19.66 -17.12 -10.49
CA ILE A 41 20.51 -17.36 -9.31
C ILE A 41 21.50 -16.22 -9.14
N GLN A 42 22.17 -15.80 -10.22
CA GLN A 42 23.13 -14.69 -10.17
C GLN A 42 22.47 -13.38 -9.73
N ASP A 43 21.27 -13.08 -10.23
CA ASP A 43 20.50 -11.91 -9.80
C ASP A 43 20.12 -11.97 -8.32
N LEU A 44 19.69 -13.14 -7.84
CA LEU A 44 19.37 -13.34 -6.43
C LEU A 44 20.61 -13.22 -5.54
N GLU A 45 21.76 -13.75 -5.95
CA GLU A 45 23.03 -13.59 -5.25
C GLU A 45 23.47 -12.13 -5.15
N ASN A 46 23.28 -11.36 -6.23
CA ASN A 46 23.54 -9.92 -6.24
C ASN A 46 22.61 -9.15 -5.30
N GLN A 47 21.32 -9.51 -5.28
CA GLN A 47 20.35 -8.91 -4.36
C GLN A 47 20.70 -9.22 -2.90
N VAL A 48 21.05 -10.47 -2.59
CA VAL A 48 21.48 -10.88 -1.24
C VAL A 48 22.73 -10.10 -0.83
N ARG A 49 23.70 -9.93 -1.74
CA ARG A 49 24.89 -9.12 -1.47
C ARG A 49 24.56 -7.66 -1.14
N MET A 50 23.69 -7.04 -1.95
CA MET A 50 23.25 -5.66 -1.74
C MET A 50 22.47 -5.51 -0.42
N LEU A 51 21.61 -6.47 -0.10
CA LEU A 51 20.86 -6.46 1.16
C LEU A 51 21.79 -6.63 2.37
N ASN A 52 22.82 -7.47 2.25
CA ASN A 52 23.81 -7.65 3.30
C ASN A 52 24.64 -6.38 3.52
N GLU A 53 25.04 -5.70 2.45
CA GLU A 53 25.71 -4.39 2.53
C GLU A 53 24.83 -3.33 3.21
N LYS A 54 23.53 -3.29 2.84
CA LYS A 54 22.56 -2.38 3.50
C LYS A 54 22.35 -2.72 4.97
N ALA A 55 22.31 -4.01 5.31
CA ALA A 55 22.18 -4.45 6.69
C ALA A 55 23.42 -4.06 7.50
N ALA A 56 24.63 -4.27 6.97
CA ALA A 56 25.88 -3.84 7.59
C ALA A 56 25.88 -2.32 7.83
N ALA A 57 25.57 -1.53 6.80
CA ALA A 57 25.50 -0.07 6.94
C ALA A 57 24.43 0.41 7.94
N ALA A 58 23.33 -0.33 8.09
CA ALA A 58 22.32 -0.04 9.11
C ALA A 58 22.84 -0.36 10.52
N VAL A 59 23.54 -1.48 10.69
CA VAL A 59 24.16 -1.86 11.97
C VAL A 59 25.23 -0.85 12.38
N ASP A 60 26.07 -0.38 11.45
CA ASP A 60 27.08 0.65 11.73
C ASP A 60 26.42 1.94 12.25
N ARG A 61 25.35 2.40 11.59
CA ARG A 61 24.57 3.56 12.07
C ARG A 61 23.92 3.33 13.43
N TRP A 62 23.49 2.11 13.73
CA TRP A 62 22.93 1.80 15.05
C TRP A 62 24.00 1.86 16.13
N ALA A 63 25.24 1.46 15.83
CA ALA A 63 26.36 1.62 16.73
C ALA A 63 26.62 3.11 17.03
N ASP A 64 26.60 3.97 16.01
CA ASP A 64 26.72 5.43 16.20
C ASP A 64 25.62 5.99 17.12
N TYR A 65 24.36 5.57 16.92
CA TYR A 65 23.24 6.00 17.78
C TYR A 65 23.34 5.46 19.22
N GLU A 66 23.88 4.26 19.43
CA GLU A 66 24.16 3.75 20.78
C GLU A 66 25.23 4.58 21.48
N ASP A 67 26.29 4.99 20.78
CA ASP A 67 27.33 5.88 21.31
C ASP A 67 26.76 7.26 21.66
N GLU A 68 25.89 7.83 20.82
CA GLU A 68 25.18 9.08 21.16
C GLU A 68 24.28 8.91 22.39
N LEU A 69 23.52 7.81 22.48
CA LEU A 69 22.67 7.51 23.64
C LEU A 69 23.47 7.35 24.93
N THR A 70 24.63 6.69 24.87
CA THR A 70 25.51 6.55 26.04
C THR A 70 26.09 7.89 26.46
N SER A 71 26.52 8.72 25.51
CA SER A 71 26.98 10.10 25.77
C SER A 71 25.89 10.96 26.41
N LEU A 72 24.67 10.95 25.88
CA LEU A 72 23.54 11.70 26.43
C LEU A 72 23.15 11.22 27.84
N ARG A 73 23.20 9.90 28.09
CA ARG A 73 22.97 9.33 29.42
C ARG A 73 24.06 9.71 30.42
N ALA A 74 25.30 9.86 29.98
CA ALA A 74 26.40 10.34 30.81
C ALA A 74 26.30 11.84 31.12
N GLN A 75 25.70 12.62 30.20
CA GLN A 75 25.42 14.05 30.39
C GLN A 75 24.21 14.31 31.32
N LEU A 76 23.27 13.36 31.43
CA LEU A 76 22.24 13.41 32.46
C LEU A 76 22.85 13.05 33.83
N PRO A 77 22.73 13.91 34.87
CA PRO A 77 23.21 13.57 36.20
C PRO A 77 22.42 12.37 36.77
N SER A 78 23.08 11.22 36.89
CA SER A 78 22.48 9.99 37.40
C SER A 78 22.27 10.05 38.92
N SER A 79 21.01 10.03 39.36
CA SER A 79 20.64 9.52 40.69
C SER A 79 20.64 7.98 40.64
N PRO A 80 21.30 7.24 41.56
CA PRO A 80 21.45 5.80 41.42
C PRO A 80 20.35 5.05 42.16
N VAL A 81 19.47 4.30 41.47
CA VAL A 81 18.82 3.10 42.05
C VAL A 81 18.59 2.01 40.99
N HIS A 82 19.32 0.92 41.18
CA HIS A 82 19.10 -0.50 40.85
C HIS A 82 18.50 -1.01 39.53
N LYS A 83 19.38 -1.79 38.86
CA LYS A 83 19.16 -3.07 38.14
C LYS A 83 17.93 -3.87 38.57
N GLN A 84 17.02 -4.16 37.63
CA GLN A 84 16.46 -5.51 37.45
C GLN A 84 15.83 -5.66 36.06
N LEU A 85 16.35 -6.60 35.26
CA LEU A 85 15.64 -7.20 34.11
C LEU A 85 14.51 -8.10 34.65
N PRO A 86 13.34 -8.20 33.97
CA PRO A 86 13.22 -9.26 32.96
C PRO A 86 12.36 -8.92 31.72
N ALA A 87 12.71 -9.61 30.63
CA ALA A 87 11.92 -10.09 29.48
C ALA A 87 10.58 -9.40 29.08
N THR A 88 10.53 -9.00 27.80
CA THR A 88 9.31 -8.88 26.99
C THR A 88 8.51 -10.19 26.96
N PRO A 89 7.16 -10.15 26.93
CA PRO A 89 6.49 -10.06 25.62
C PRO A 89 5.22 -9.18 25.57
N THR A 90 5.03 -8.58 24.38
CA THR A 90 3.74 -8.28 23.71
C THR A 90 2.72 -7.32 24.36
N ASN A 91 2.49 -6.19 23.66
CA ASN A 91 1.27 -5.33 23.54
C ASN A 91 0.06 -5.65 24.46
N PRO A 92 -0.64 -4.65 25.07
CA PRO A 92 -1.29 -3.58 24.28
C PRO A 92 -1.51 -2.20 24.99
N ARG A 93 -1.76 -1.16 24.19
CA ARG A 93 -2.82 -0.15 24.35
C ARG A 93 -3.03 0.53 25.74
N MET A 94 -2.70 1.83 25.78
CA MET A 94 -3.36 2.89 26.58
C MET A 94 -3.56 2.63 28.09
N SER A 95 -2.72 3.25 28.93
CA SER A 95 -3.07 3.68 30.31
C SER A 95 -1.95 4.55 30.88
N PHE A 96 -1.89 5.84 30.48
CA PHE A 96 -0.85 6.78 30.95
C PHE A 96 -1.41 7.94 31.81
N LEU A 97 -2.56 7.76 32.45
CA LEU A 97 -3.11 8.77 33.37
C LEU A 97 -3.71 8.10 34.62
N GLN A 98 -2.87 7.50 35.46
CA GLN A 98 -3.19 7.33 36.87
C GLN A 98 -1.94 6.86 37.62
N SER A 99 -1.31 7.79 38.34
CA SER A 99 -0.62 7.61 39.62
C SER A 99 0.44 8.70 39.77
N GLY A 100 0.29 9.59 40.76
CA GLY A 100 1.43 10.41 41.17
C GLY A 100 1.20 11.77 41.85
N THR A 101 0.00 12.20 42.22
CA THR A 101 -0.18 13.47 42.95
C THR A 101 -0.39 13.22 44.45
N SER A 102 0.61 12.74 45.19
CA SER A 102 0.47 12.59 46.65
C SER A 102 1.75 12.73 47.48
N ARG A 103 2.80 13.43 47.01
CA ARG A 103 4.05 13.53 47.80
C ARG A 103 4.75 14.88 47.86
N LEU A 104 4.05 16.00 47.63
CA LEU A 104 4.68 17.33 47.69
C LEU A 104 4.16 18.26 48.81
N SER A 105 3.29 17.79 49.71
CA SER A 105 2.69 18.64 50.76
C SER A 105 3.32 18.54 52.17
N SER A 106 4.54 17.99 52.33
CA SER A 106 5.12 17.76 53.67
C SER A 106 6.37 18.55 54.05
N PHE A 107 6.80 19.55 53.26
CA PHE A 107 8.06 20.27 53.55
C PHE A 107 7.97 21.78 53.76
N LEU A 108 6.78 22.36 53.91
CA LEU A 108 6.65 23.80 54.17
C LEU A 108 5.65 24.11 55.29
N SER A 109 6.09 24.01 56.56
CA SER A 109 5.86 25.03 57.61
C SER A 109 6.15 24.50 59.03
N PRO A 110 7.02 25.18 59.80
CA PRO A 110 7.03 25.10 61.25
C PRO A 110 6.15 26.21 61.84
N ARG A 111 4.96 25.86 62.35
CA ARG A 111 4.22 26.71 63.30
C ARG A 111 3.69 25.86 64.45
N LYS A 112 4.24 26.12 65.63
CA LYS A 112 3.64 25.82 66.94
C LYS A 112 2.21 26.40 67.00
N PRO A 113 1.26 25.66 67.56
CA PRO A 113 0.24 26.27 68.39
C PRO A 113 0.19 25.66 69.79
N HIS A 114 -0.26 26.52 70.68
CA HIS A 114 -0.37 26.45 72.12
C HIS A 114 -1.72 25.81 72.48
N GLU A 115 -1.77 24.78 73.32
CA GLU A 115 -3.01 24.22 73.85
C GLU A 115 -3.00 24.06 75.38
N LEU A 116 -4.07 24.57 75.99
CA LEU A 116 -4.66 24.20 77.28
C LEU A 116 -6.18 24.05 77.03
N PRO A 117 -6.96 23.44 77.93
CA PRO A 117 -7.03 22.00 78.19
C PRO A 117 -8.48 21.49 78.00
N ASN A 118 -8.69 20.20 77.70
CA ASN A 118 -10.02 19.62 77.93
C ASN A 118 -9.96 18.15 78.38
N ILE A 119 -10.84 17.89 79.33
CA ILE A 119 -11.04 16.70 80.13
C ILE A 119 -11.84 15.70 79.30
N ASP A 120 -11.40 14.44 79.15
CA ASP A 120 -12.14 13.31 79.72
C ASP A 120 -11.42 11.95 79.59
N THR A 121 -11.42 11.27 80.75
CA THR A 121 -11.46 9.84 81.07
C THR A 121 -11.30 8.78 79.97
N GLY A 122 -10.27 7.94 80.15
CA GLY A 122 -10.14 6.65 79.46
C GLY A 122 -8.98 5.82 80.01
N HIS A 123 -9.26 4.97 80.99
CA HIS A 123 -8.31 4.04 81.61
C HIS A 123 -7.75 3.01 80.61
N ALA A 124 -6.42 2.95 80.46
CA ALA A 124 -5.66 1.69 80.30
C ALA A 124 -4.13 1.93 80.43
N ARG A 125 -3.55 1.34 81.48
CA ARG A 125 -2.11 1.05 81.73
C ARG A 125 -1.61 -0.04 80.72
N PRO A 126 -0.30 -0.30 80.38
CA PRO A 126 0.99 -0.26 81.13
C PRO A 126 2.23 0.26 80.31
N PRO A 127 3.51 -0.03 80.67
CA PRO A 127 4.24 0.28 81.89
C PRO A 127 5.56 1.09 81.68
N ASN A 128 5.83 2.02 82.59
CA ASN A 128 7.05 2.15 83.39
C ASN A 128 8.37 1.54 82.84
N GLN A 129 9.29 2.38 82.35
CA GLN A 129 10.73 2.17 82.55
C GLN A 129 11.35 3.46 83.10
N ARG A 130 11.77 3.37 84.36
CA ARG A 130 12.65 4.34 85.02
C ARG A 130 14.08 4.03 84.59
N SER A 131 14.80 5.05 84.14
CA SER A 131 16.25 5.11 84.26
C SER A 131 16.61 6.37 85.02
N ILE A 132 16.77 6.16 86.32
CA ILE A 132 17.42 7.04 87.29
C ILE A 132 18.92 6.87 87.07
N SER A 133 19.58 7.92 86.58
CA SER A 133 21.02 8.09 86.77
C SER A 133 21.25 9.42 87.47
N SER A 134 21.43 9.29 88.77
CA SER A 134 21.90 10.30 89.69
C SER A 134 23.32 10.70 89.31
N GLN A 135 23.52 11.92 88.80
CA GLN A 135 24.79 12.63 88.98
C GLN A 135 24.51 13.98 89.61
N SER A 136 24.90 14.05 90.88
CA SER A 136 24.97 15.23 91.71
C SER A 136 26.11 16.12 91.22
N HIS A 137 25.79 17.24 90.55
CA HIS A 137 26.71 18.36 90.42
C HIS A 137 25.94 19.69 90.42
N ARG A 138 26.11 20.43 91.52
CA ARG A 138 26.16 21.90 91.67
C ARG A 138 24.95 22.73 91.17
N PRO A 139 24.34 23.60 92.01
CA PRO A 139 23.38 24.58 91.50
C PRO A 139 24.10 25.49 90.47
N PRO A 140 23.56 25.68 89.26
CA PRO A 140 24.13 26.63 88.32
C PRO A 140 24.00 28.03 88.91
N GLN A 141 25.13 28.72 89.06
CA GLN A 141 25.14 30.16 89.28
C GLN A 141 24.33 30.83 88.14
N PRO A 142 23.52 31.86 88.43
CA PRO A 142 22.88 32.63 87.38
C PRO A 142 23.97 33.21 86.47
N PRO A 143 23.85 33.12 85.14
CA PRO A 143 24.78 33.79 84.24
C PRO A 143 24.78 35.30 84.56
N PRO A 144 25.91 36.02 84.40
CA PRO A 144 25.92 37.47 84.53
C PRO A 144 24.83 38.03 83.61
N SER A 145 23.95 38.88 84.16
CA SER A 145 22.94 39.57 83.36
C SER A 145 23.67 40.34 82.26
N PRO A 146 23.33 40.11 80.97
CA PRO A 146 23.98 40.83 79.88
C PRO A 146 23.84 42.32 80.14
N SER A 147 24.94 43.06 79.99
CA SER A 147 24.90 44.50 80.15
C SER A 147 23.98 45.09 79.08
N ALA A 148 23.40 46.26 79.33
CA ALA A 148 22.53 46.93 78.35
C ALA A 148 23.24 47.14 77.00
N GLU A 149 24.57 47.29 77.03
CA GLU A 149 25.42 47.42 75.86
C GLU A 149 25.50 46.10 75.06
N ASP A 150 25.68 44.96 75.73
CA ASP A 150 25.70 43.63 75.08
C ASP A 150 24.36 43.32 74.38
N LEU A 151 23.23 43.75 74.97
CA LEU A 151 21.90 43.55 74.37
C LEU A 151 21.70 44.40 73.11
N LEU A 152 22.19 45.64 73.10
CA LEU A 152 22.13 46.50 71.92
C LEU A 152 23.02 45.98 70.79
N GLU A 153 24.22 45.49 71.12
CA GLU A 153 25.10 44.87 70.14
C GLU A 153 24.50 43.59 69.56
N ALA A 154 23.92 42.71 70.41
CA ALA A 154 23.24 41.50 69.96
C ALA A 154 22.04 41.80 69.05
N LEU A 155 21.22 42.80 69.39
CA LEU A 155 20.10 43.27 68.56
C LEU A 155 20.59 43.77 67.20
N ASN A 156 21.65 44.58 67.17
CA ASN A 156 22.21 45.09 65.92
C ASN A 156 22.70 43.94 65.02
N ARG A 157 23.39 42.95 65.59
CA ARG A 157 23.82 41.74 64.87
C ARG A 157 22.62 40.95 64.33
N GLU A 158 21.56 40.75 65.12
CA GLU A 158 20.34 40.07 64.68
C GLU A 158 19.66 40.83 63.52
N GLN A 159 19.54 42.16 63.62
CA GLN A 159 18.98 42.99 62.55
C GLN A 159 19.80 42.92 61.26
N ASN A 160 21.14 42.93 61.36
CA ASN A 160 22.02 42.82 60.20
C ASN A 160 21.87 41.44 59.54
N LEU A 161 21.81 40.37 60.33
CA LEU A 161 21.57 39.01 59.81
C LEU A 161 20.20 38.89 59.15
N ARG A 162 19.15 39.53 59.69
CA ARG A 162 17.83 39.56 59.05
C ARG A 162 17.85 40.31 57.73
N LYS A 163 18.46 41.50 57.69
CA LYS A 163 18.59 42.26 56.45
C LYS A 163 19.36 41.47 55.38
N GLU A 164 20.42 40.76 55.75
CA GLU A 164 21.17 39.90 54.83
C GLU A 164 20.32 38.72 54.34
N ALA A 165 19.57 38.06 55.23
CA ALA A 165 18.68 36.97 54.87
C ALA A 165 17.53 37.44 53.97
N GLU A 166 16.91 38.59 54.28
CA GLU A 166 15.89 39.23 53.45
C GLU A 166 16.43 39.60 52.07
N GLY A 167 17.66 40.11 51.99
CA GLY A 167 18.34 40.39 50.72
C GLY A 167 18.58 39.13 49.88
N LYS A 168 19.00 38.02 50.50
CA LYS A 168 19.15 36.73 49.81
C LYS A 168 17.82 36.19 49.32
N VAL A 169 16.76 36.27 50.14
CA VAL A 169 15.41 35.85 49.73
C VAL A 169 14.91 36.71 48.55
N ALA A 170 15.11 38.03 48.60
CA ALA A 170 14.75 38.93 47.50
C ALA A 170 15.51 38.59 46.21
N ALA A 171 16.82 38.34 46.30
CA ALA A 171 17.63 37.92 45.15
C ALA A 171 17.12 36.59 44.55
N THR A 172 16.85 35.59 45.38
CA THR A 172 16.30 34.31 44.90
C THR A 172 14.89 34.46 44.31
N SER A 173 14.06 35.36 44.84
CA SER A 173 12.74 35.66 44.28
C SER A 173 12.87 36.24 42.88
N GLN A 174 13.80 37.17 42.69
CA GLN A 174 14.07 37.78 41.39
C GLN A 174 14.58 36.74 40.37
N GLU A 175 15.51 35.87 40.76
CA GLU A 175 16.00 34.79 39.88
C GLU A 175 14.86 33.85 39.45
N ILE A 176 13.95 33.51 40.37
CA ILE A 176 12.78 32.69 40.06
C ILE A 176 11.84 33.42 39.09
N GLU A 177 11.61 34.70 39.29
CA GLU A 177 10.79 35.53 38.39
C GLU A 177 11.40 35.58 36.99
N GLU A 178 12.71 35.80 36.87
CA GLU A 178 13.45 35.81 35.60
C GLU A 178 13.38 34.45 34.89
N LEU A 179 13.63 33.36 35.61
CA LEU A 179 13.51 32.01 35.06
C LEU A 179 12.08 31.69 34.62
N SER A 180 11.09 32.13 35.40
CA SER A 180 9.68 31.93 35.05
C SER A 180 9.31 32.70 33.78
N ALA A 181 9.76 33.96 33.66
CA ALA A 181 9.54 34.78 32.47
C ALA A 181 10.18 34.16 31.23
N ALA A 182 11.43 33.69 31.34
CA ALA A 182 12.15 33.02 30.25
C ALA A 182 11.45 31.72 29.81
N LEU A 183 10.97 30.91 30.77
CA LEU A 183 10.22 29.69 30.46
C LEU A 183 8.91 29.99 29.73
N PHE A 184 8.17 31.02 30.16
CA PHE A 184 6.93 31.42 29.50
C PHE A 184 7.18 31.99 28.10
N GLU A 185 8.24 32.77 27.91
CA GLU A 185 8.64 33.28 26.60
C GLU A 185 8.99 32.14 25.64
N GLN A 186 9.84 31.21 26.08
CA GLN A 186 10.21 30.03 25.29
C GLN A 186 8.99 29.15 24.95
N ALA A 187 8.10 28.94 25.91
CA ALA A 187 6.86 28.19 25.68
C ALA A 187 5.95 28.90 24.66
N ASN A 188 5.82 30.22 24.75
CA ASN A 188 5.05 31.01 23.80
C ASN A 188 5.66 30.98 22.40
N GLU A 189 6.99 31.04 22.27
CA GLU A 189 7.71 30.93 21.00
C GLU A 189 7.46 29.57 20.35
N MET A 190 7.65 28.47 21.08
CA MET A 190 7.40 27.11 20.60
C MET A 190 5.96 26.93 20.10
N VAL A 191 4.97 27.45 20.84
CA VAL A 191 3.57 27.40 20.42
C VAL A 191 3.31 28.27 19.19
N ALA A 192 3.96 29.43 19.09
CA ALA A 192 3.84 30.27 17.91
C ALA A 192 4.43 29.60 16.66
N GLU A 193 5.58 28.94 16.79
CA GLU A 193 6.18 28.15 15.73
C GLU A 193 5.30 26.98 15.30
N GLU A 194 4.73 26.23 16.26
CA GLU A 194 3.78 25.16 15.99
C GLU A 194 2.56 25.70 15.22
N ARG A 195 1.96 26.80 15.68
CA ARG A 195 0.81 27.43 14.99
C ARG A 195 1.16 27.85 13.57
N ARG A 196 2.35 28.43 13.36
CA ARG A 196 2.83 28.81 12.01
C ARG A 196 3.07 27.58 11.14
N ALA A 197 3.71 26.55 11.66
CA ALA A 197 4.00 25.31 10.94
C ALA A 197 2.71 24.59 10.57
N ARG A 198 1.77 24.49 11.51
CA ARG A 198 0.44 23.93 11.31
C ARG A 198 -0.33 24.70 10.23
N ALA A 199 -0.36 26.03 10.29
CA ALA A 199 -1.02 26.84 9.26
C ALA A 199 -0.42 26.62 7.86
N LYS A 200 0.91 26.48 7.75
CA LYS A 200 1.57 26.15 6.46
C LYS A 200 1.18 24.77 5.95
N LEU A 201 1.08 23.78 6.83
CA LEU A 201 0.65 22.43 6.46
C LEU A 201 -0.81 22.42 6.04
N GLU A 202 -1.69 23.08 6.78
CA GLU A 202 -3.10 23.22 6.45
C GLU A 202 -3.27 23.87 5.06
N GLN A 203 -2.55 24.96 4.76
CA GLN A 203 -2.53 25.55 3.41
C GLN A 203 -2.10 24.55 2.32
N ARG A 204 -1.05 23.76 2.59
CA ARG A 204 -0.55 22.80 1.61
C ARG A 204 -1.52 21.63 1.39
N VAL A 205 -2.24 21.22 2.43
CA VAL A 205 -3.31 20.23 2.35
C VAL A 205 -4.45 20.78 1.50
N ASP A 206 -4.91 22.00 1.75
CA ASP A 206 -5.97 22.64 0.95
C ASP A 206 -5.60 22.71 -0.55
N GLU A 207 -4.37 23.10 -0.88
CA GLU A 207 -3.86 23.11 -2.26
C GLU A 207 -3.82 21.71 -2.89
N LEU A 208 -3.45 20.69 -2.11
CA LEU A 208 -3.43 19.30 -2.57
C LEU A 208 -4.86 18.81 -2.85
N GLU A 209 -5.79 19.05 -1.95
CA GLU A 209 -7.19 18.68 -2.10
C GLU A 209 -7.82 19.34 -3.32
N GLN A 210 -7.57 20.63 -3.55
CA GLN A 210 -8.07 21.33 -4.75
C GLN A 210 -7.55 20.69 -6.04
N ARG A 211 -6.26 20.34 -6.09
CA ARG A 211 -5.66 19.68 -7.26
C ARG A 211 -6.24 18.28 -7.48
N ASP A 212 -6.46 17.53 -6.41
CA ASP A 212 -7.02 16.19 -6.51
C ASP A 212 -8.50 16.22 -6.90
N MET A 213 -9.26 17.21 -6.44
CA MET A 213 -10.61 17.47 -6.94
C MET A 213 -10.62 17.79 -8.44
N GLU A 214 -9.68 18.59 -8.93
CA GLU A 214 -9.58 18.89 -10.36
C GLU A 214 -9.23 17.64 -11.19
N LYS A 215 -8.24 16.85 -10.75
CA LYS A 215 -7.88 15.59 -11.41
C LYS A 215 -9.07 14.63 -11.43
N ARG A 216 -9.79 14.51 -10.31
CA ARG A 216 -10.97 13.65 -10.21
C ARG A 216 -12.04 14.07 -11.22
N ARG A 217 -12.33 15.37 -11.33
CA ARG A 217 -13.24 15.90 -12.36
C ARG A 217 -12.78 15.59 -13.80
N ARG A 218 -11.48 15.60 -14.06
CA ARG A 218 -10.93 15.24 -15.38
C ARG A 218 -11.09 13.74 -15.64
N LEU A 219 -10.83 12.90 -14.64
CA LEU A 219 -11.04 11.46 -14.72
C LEU A 219 -12.52 11.12 -14.96
N ASP A 220 -13.45 11.72 -14.23
CA ASP A 220 -14.89 11.49 -14.42
C ASP A 220 -15.34 11.76 -15.88
N LYS A 221 -14.77 12.80 -16.51
CA LYS A 221 -15.03 13.11 -17.93
C LYS A 221 -14.45 12.06 -18.87
N LEU A 222 -13.25 11.57 -18.59
CA LEU A 222 -12.60 10.53 -19.37
C LEU A 222 -13.32 9.19 -19.23
N GLU A 223 -13.73 8.83 -18.01
CA GLU A 223 -14.56 7.65 -17.73
C GLU A 223 -15.87 7.73 -18.50
N GLY A 224 -16.58 8.86 -18.44
CA GLY A 224 -17.80 9.06 -19.23
C GLY A 224 -17.57 8.96 -20.74
N ALA A 225 -16.41 9.40 -21.26
CA ALA A 225 -16.04 9.21 -22.66
C ALA A 225 -15.74 7.75 -22.99
N MET A 226 -15.02 7.04 -22.12
CA MET A 226 -14.70 5.63 -22.26
C MET A 226 -15.98 4.78 -22.28
N THR A 227 -16.92 5.03 -21.37
CA THR A 227 -18.23 4.34 -21.37
C THR A 227 -19.00 4.59 -22.68
N ARG A 228 -18.95 5.80 -23.24
CA ARG A 228 -19.58 6.07 -24.54
C ARG A 228 -18.91 5.29 -25.67
N ILE A 229 -17.58 5.26 -25.70
CA ILE A 229 -16.81 4.48 -26.69
C ILE A 229 -17.15 2.99 -26.57
N GLU A 230 -17.24 2.48 -25.35
CA GLU A 230 -17.59 1.09 -25.08
C GLU A 230 -18.99 0.74 -25.59
N ARG A 231 -19.99 1.62 -25.37
CA ARG A 231 -21.32 1.43 -25.96
C ARG A 231 -21.31 1.43 -27.48
N VAL A 232 -20.56 2.35 -28.10
CA VAL A 232 -20.47 2.40 -29.57
C VAL A 232 -19.79 1.14 -30.11
N ARG A 233 -18.75 0.65 -29.43
CA ARG A 233 -18.09 -0.62 -29.81
C ARG A 233 -19.07 -1.79 -29.78
N LEU A 234 -19.90 -1.90 -28.74
CA LEU A 234 -20.93 -2.94 -28.68
C LEU A 234 -21.93 -2.84 -29.85
N LEU A 235 -22.42 -1.64 -30.13
CA LEU A 235 -23.33 -1.41 -31.26
C LEU A 235 -22.70 -1.71 -32.62
N LEU A 236 -21.41 -1.43 -32.80
CA LEU A 236 -20.70 -1.78 -34.03
C LEU A 236 -20.57 -3.29 -34.20
N VAL A 237 -20.33 -4.03 -33.12
CA VAL A 237 -20.31 -5.50 -33.15
C VAL A 237 -21.68 -6.05 -33.53
N GLU A 238 -22.76 -5.55 -32.92
CA GLU A 238 -24.13 -5.95 -33.28
C GLU A 238 -24.44 -5.64 -34.76
N ALA A 239 -24.06 -4.46 -35.25
CA ALA A 239 -24.25 -4.08 -36.65
C ALA A 239 -23.43 -4.96 -37.62
N GLU A 240 -22.22 -5.38 -37.23
CA GLU A 240 -21.41 -6.32 -38.02
C GLU A 240 -22.10 -7.70 -38.14
N GLU A 241 -22.71 -8.18 -37.05
CA GLU A 241 -23.48 -9.44 -37.06
C GLU A 241 -24.73 -9.34 -37.95
N ASP A 242 -25.48 -8.23 -37.89
CA ASP A 242 -26.65 -7.98 -38.73
C ASP A 242 -26.30 -7.92 -40.23
N VAL A 243 -25.16 -7.28 -40.56
CA VAL A 243 -24.64 -7.24 -41.93
C VAL A 243 -24.25 -8.64 -42.41
N GLU A 244 -23.61 -9.44 -41.56
CA GLU A 244 -23.23 -10.81 -41.91
C GLU A 244 -24.45 -11.73 -42.07
N SER A 245 -25.47 -11.56 -41.24
CA SER A 245 -26.78 -12.21 -41.38
C SER A 245 -27.45 -11.83 -42.70
N SER A 246 -27.48 -10.54 -43.03
CA SER A 246 -28.02 -10.04 -44.30
C SER A 246 -27.29 -10.62 -45.50
N LYS A 247 -25.94 -10.69 -45.48
CA LYS A 247 -25.16 -11.34 -46.55
C LYS A 247 -25.52 -12.81 -46.72
N LYS A 248 -25.75 -13.55 -45.63
CA LYS A 248 -26.18 -14.95 -45.70
C LYS A 248 -27.56 -15.06 -46.36
N THR A 249 -28.50 -14.21 -45.97
CA THR A 249 -29.85 -14.20 -46.58
C THR A 249 -29.80 -13.86 -48.07
N VAL A 250 -28.96 -12.90 -48.49
CA VAL A 250 -28.78 -12.57 -49.91
C VAL A 250 -28.22 -13.75 -50.69
N LYS A 251 -27.20 -14.44 -50.16
CA LYS A 251 -26.65 -15.65 -50.80
C LYS A 251 -27.69 -16.77 -50.92
N GLU A 252 -28.50 -16.97 -49.88
CA GLU A 252 -29.57 -17.97 -49.90
C GLU A 252 -30.62 -17.64 -50.97
N ILE A 253 -30.99 -16.37 -51.12
CA ILE A 253 -31.90 -15.90 -52.19
C ILE A 253 -31.27 -16.14 -53.58
N GLU A 254 -30.01 -15.76 -53.79
CA GLU A 254 -29.31 -16.00 -55.06
C GLU A 254 -29.24 -17.50 -55.41
N GLU A 255 -29.01 -18.37 -54.43
CA GLU A 255 -29.02 -19.82 -54.63
C GLU A 255 -30.41 -20.36 -55.00
N LEU A 256 -31.46 -19.84 -54.37
CA LEU A 256 -32.86 -20.20 -54.69
C LEU A 256 -33.27 -19.71 -56.08
N GLU A 257 -32.90 -18.49 -56.47
CA GLU A 257 -33.15 -17.97 -57.83
C GLU A 257 -32.46 -18.84 -58.88
N ARG A 258 -31.19 -19.22 -58.65
CA ARG A 258 -30.46 -20.12 -59.55
C ARG A 258 -31.14 -21.50 -59.66
N GLN A 259 -31.64 -22.04 -58.54
CA GLN A 259 -32.40 -23.30 -58.55
C GLN A 259 -33.70 -23.17 -59.34
N GLN A 260 -34.44 -22.07 -59.18
CA GLN A 260 -35.67 -21.80 -59.94
C GLN A 260 -35.40 -21.67 -61.44
N GLU A 261 -34.34 -20.95 -61.84
CA GLU A 261 -33.94 -20.84 -63.25
C GLU A 261 -33.59 -22.21 -63.83
N GLU A 262 -32.82 -23.04 -63.09
CA GLU A 262 -32.50 -24.41 -63.51
C GLU A 262 -33.76 -25.30 -63.60
N GLU A 263 -34.71 -25.16 -62.68
CA GLU A 263 -35.99 -25.87 -62.73
C GLU A 263 -36.86 -25.43 -63.91
N GLU A 264 -36.96 -24.12 -64.17
CA GLU A 264 -37.70 -23.55 -65.30
C GLU A 264 -37.06 -23.99 -66.63
N GLN A 265 -35.73 -24.06 -66.72
CA GLN A 265 -35.03 -24.59 -67.88
C GLN A 265 -35.31 -26.08 -68.09
N LYS A 266 -35.28 -26.89 -67.02
CA LYS A 266 -35.65 -28.30 -67.08
C LYS A 266 -37.12 -28.47 -67.52
N GLU A 267 -38.02 -27.60 -67.08
CA GLU A 267 -39.42 -27.60 -67.49
C GLU A 267 -39.58 -27.23 -68.98
N LYS A 268 -38.92 -26.15 -69.44
CA LYS A 268 -38.88 -25.76 -70.85
C LYS A 268 -38.31 -26.86 -71.74
N ASP A 269 -37.24 -27.52 -71.31
CA ASP A 269 -36.64 -28.64 -72.04
C ASP A 269 -37.57 -29.87 -72.08
N LYS A 270 -38.29 -30.15 -70.98
CA LYS A 270 -39.35 -31.19 -70.97
C LYS A 270 -40.47 -30.85 -71.96
N LEU A 271 -40.96 -29.61 -71.95
CA LEU A 271 -41.99 -29.13 -72.89
C LEU A 271 -41.52 -29.26 -74.34
N ARG A 272 -40.28 -28.86 -74.65
CA ARG A 272 -39.70 -29.03 -75.98
C ARG A 272 -39.61 -30.49 -76.42
N ARG A 273 -39.28 -31.42 -75.50
CA ARG A 273 -39.31 -32.86 -75.81
C ARG A 273 -40.73 -33.34 -76.12
N VAL A 274 -41.73 -32.92 -75.35
CA VAL A 274 -43.13 -33.25 -75.61
C VAL A 274 -43.63 -32.68 -76.95
N GLU A 275 -43.25 -31.44 -77.30
CA GLU A 275 -43.56 -30.87 -78.62
C GLU A 275 -42.86 -31.60 -79.77
N HIS A 276 -41.61 -32.05 -79.57
CA HIS A 276 -40.89 -32.86 -80.55
C HIS A 276 -41.57 -34.22 -80.76
N ASP A 277 -41.95 -34.91 -79.68
CA ASP A 277 -42.68 -36.17 -79.73
C ASP A 277 -44.05 -36.02 -80.42
N GLN A 278 -44.76 -34.89 -80.21
CA GLN A 278 -46.01 -34.59 -80.92
C GLN A 278 -45.78 -34.28 -82.40
N ARG A 279 -44.72 -33.55 -82.76
CA ARG A 279 -44.37 -33.31 -84.18
C ARG A 279 -44.00 -34.59 -84.90
N ASP A 280 -43.24 -35.48 -84.27
CA ASP A 280 -42.85 -36.77 -84.84
C ASP A 280 -44.07 -37.71 -84.95
N SER A 281 -45.02 -37.63 -84.01
CA SER A 281 -46.33 -38.29 -84.12
C SER A 281 -47.15 -37.80 -85.33
N VAL A 282 -47.18 -36.49 -85.60
CA VAL A 282 -47.88 -35.92 -86.77
C VAL A 282 -47.18 -36.29 -88.09
N TYR A 283 -45.84 -36.34 -88.12
CA TYR A 283 -45.08 -36.73 -89.31
C TYR A 283 -45.22 -38.24 -89.61
N SER A 284 -45.31 -39.07 -88.57
CA SER A 284 -45.65 -40.50 -88.70
C SER A 284 -47.05 -40.73 -89.31
N VAL A 285 -48.03 -39.87 -89.00
CA VAL A 285 -49.38 -39.95 -89.59
C VAL A 285 -49.38 -39.55 -91.07
N TYR A 286 -48.54 -38.59 -91.49
CA TYR A 286 -48.41 -38.17 -92.89
C TYR A 286 -47.62 -39.15 -93.78
N GLU A 287 -46.60 -39.84 -93.23
CA GLU A 287 -45.89 -40.93 -93.93
C GLU A 287 -46.81 -42.15 -94.14
N HIS A 288 -47.74 -42.41 -93.22
CA HIS A 288 -48.70 -43.51 -93.36
C HIS A 288 -49.81 -43.24 -94.40
N GLU A 289 -50.03 -41.98 -94.82
CA GLU A 289 -50.99 -41.62 -95.86
C GLU A 289 -50.38 -41.58 -97.28
N GLN A 290 -49.04 -41.52 -97.40
CA GLN A 290 -48.32 -41.52 -98.69
C GLN A 290 -47.78 -42.90 -99.12
N VAL A 291 -47.66 -43.87 -98.20
CA VAL A 291 -47.29 -45.26 -98.54
C VAL A 291 -48.49 -46.09 -99.05
N GLY A 292 -49.72 -45.59 -98.92
CA GLY A 292 -50.93 -46.26 -99.42
C GLY A 292 -51.31 -45.98 -100.90
N LYS A 293 -50.59 -45.11 -101.63
CA LYS A 293 -50.99 -44.65 -102.97
C LYS A 293 -49.85 -44.61 -104.00
N ARG A 294 -48.98 -45.62 -104.03
CA ARG A 294 -48.18 -45.94 -105.24
C ARG A 294 -48.09 -47.45 -105.37
N TYR A 295 -48.35 -47.95 -106.58
CA TYR A 295 -48.44 -49.36 -107.00
C TYR A 295 -49.83 -50.01 -106.97
N THR A 296 -50.79 -49.38 -107.65
CA THR A 296 -51.67 -50.11 -108.58
C THR A 296 -51.51 -49.49 -109.97
N ASN A 297 -51.55 -50.33 -111.00
CA ASN A 297 -51.39 -50.03 -112.44
C ASN A 297 -49.97 -50.07 -113.02
N ARG A 298 -49.49 -51.29 -113.29
CA ARG A 298 -48.86 -51.59 -114.57
C ARG A 298 -48.99 -53.09 -114.88
N SER A 299 -50.15 -53.45 -115.43
CA SER A 299 -50.36 -54.71 -116.14
C SER A 299 -50.53 -54.41 -117.63
N ASP A 300 -49.98 -55.30 -118.44
CA ASP A 300 -50.37 -55.65 -119.81
C ASP A 300 -49.84 -54.82 -120.98
N HIS A 301 -48.90 -55.46 -121.70
CA HIS A 301 -48.67 -55.53 -123.16
C HIS A 301 -47.20 -56.00 -123.33
N GLU A 302 -46.82 -57.03 -124.07
CA GLU A 302 -47.48 -57.82 -125.10
C GLU A 302 -46.54 -59.00 -125.43
N ALA A 303 -47.11 -60.15 -125.77
CA ALA A 303 -46.39 -61.30 -126.29
C ALA A 303 -46.12 -61.14 -127.79
N GLN A 304 -44.94 -61.56 -128.28
CA GLN A 304 -44.74 -62.44 -129.46
C GLN A 304 -43.32 -62.36 -130.03
N GLY A 305 -42.75 -63.54 -130.34
CA GLY A 305 -42.18 -63.75 -131.69
C GLY A 305 -40.73 -64.22 -131.81
N ARG A 306 -40.58 -65.55 -131.91
CA ARG A 306 -39.52 -66.36 -132.56
C ARG A 306 -38.15 -66.50 -131.90
#